data_AF-A0AAU5W728-F1
#
_entry.id   AF-A0AAU5W728-F1
#
_cell.length_a   1.000
_cell.length_b   1.000
_cell.length_c   1.000
_cell.angle_alpha   90.00
_cell.angle_beta   90.00
_cell.angle_gamma   90.00
#
_symmetry.space_group_name_H-M   'P 1'
#
loop_
_entity.id
_entity.type
_entity.pdbx_description
1 polymer ?
#
loop_
_entity_poly.entity_id
_entity_poly.type
_entity_poly.pdbx_seq_one_letter_code
_entity_poly.pdbx_strand_id
1 'polypeptide(L)'
;MAGRVSALSLPIDGGAAAEFKYFRARTPLFTVSAGRVLVTLTLPERLSAGDVEFARGLAEQAAAYAVEVERLYRSGRRPSSGRRSSGKGAAA
;
A
#
# COMPACT_ATOMS: atom_id res chain seq x y z
N MET A 1 -16.67 -19.71 14.17
CA MET A 1 -16.09 -20.65 13.18
C MET A 1 -14.82 -20.02 12.63
N ALA A 2 -13.64 -20.57 12.94
CA ALA A 2 -12.41 -20.13 12.29
C ALA A 2 -12.37 -20.76 10.89
N GLY A 3 -12.77 -19.99 9.87
CA GLY A 3 -12.70 -20.42 8.49
C GLY A 3 -11.25 -20.64 8.05
N ARG A 4 -11.05 -21.50 7.03
CA ARG A 4 -9.74 -21.68 6.39
C ARG A 4 -9.30 -20.33 5.79
N VAL A 5 -8.11 -19.86 6.17
CA VAL A 5 -7.52 -18.64 5.59
C VAL A 5 -6.86 -19.01 4.26
N SER A 6 -7.26 -18.35 3.19
CA SER A 6 -6.56 -18.37 1.90
C SER A 6 -5.78 -17.06 1.76
N ALA A 7 -4.48 -17.17 1.51
CA ALA A 7 -3.61 -16.02 1.32
C ALA A 7 -3.28 -15.85 -0.17
N LEU A 8 -3.29 -14.59 -0.62
CA LEU A 8 -2.84 -14.18 -1.94
C LEU A 8 -1.81 -13.06 -1.77
N SER A 9 -0.65 -13.22 -2.40
CA SER A 9 0.38 -12.19 -2.46
C SER A 9 0.56 -11.73 -3.89
N LEU A 10 0.56 -10.42 -4.11
CA LEU A 10 0.66 -9.81 -5.42
C LEU A 10 1.91 -8.95 -5.50
N PRO A 11 2.78 -9.17 -6.50
CA PRO A 11 3.89 -8.26 -6.74
C PRO A 11 3.33 -6.94 -7.26
N ILE A 12 3.68 -5.84 -6.60
CA ILE A 12 3.32 -4.48 -7.02
C ILE A 12 4.50 -3.92 -7.83
N ASP A 13 4.25 -3.59 -9.09
CA ASP A 13 5.21 -2.95 -9.99
C ASP A 13 4.74 -1.54 -10.38
N GLY A 14 5.50 -0.86 -11.24
CA GLY A 14 5.18 0.52 -11.66
C GLY A 14 3.89 0.64 -12.48
N GLY A 15 3.28 -0.47 -12.90
CA GLY A 15 1.98 -0.51 -13.58
C GLY A 15 0.81 -0.83 -12.66
N ALA A 16 1.05 -1.04 -11.36
CA ALA A 16 -0.01 -1.30 -10.40
C ALA A 16 -0.88 -0.05 -10.17
N ALA A 17 -2.18 -0.27 -9.96
CA ALA A 17 -3.14 0.80 -9.70
C ALA A 17 -4.16 0.40 -8.63
N ALA A 18 -4.68 1.40 -7.93
CA ALA A 18 -5.81 1.26 -7.03
C ALA A 18 -6.89 2.28 -7.43
N GLU A 19 -8.12 1.82 -7.62
CA GLU A 19 -9.22 2.64 -8.12
C GLU A 19 -10.48 2.45 -7.25
N PHE A 20 -11.09 3.56 -6.86
CA PHE A 20 -12.40 3.60 -6.22
C PHE A 20 -13.45 4.10 -7.21
N LYS A 21 -14.52 3.33 -7.41
CA LYS A 21 -15.70 3.71 -8.20
C LYS A 21 -16.92 3.80 -7.32
N TYR A 22 -17.43 5.04 -7.20
CA TYR A 22 -18.70 5.31 -6.56
C TYR A 22 -19.86 5.17 -7.56
N PHE A 23 -20.98 4.62 -7.09
CA PHE A 23 -22.22 4.52 -7.83
C PHE A 23 -23.38 5.04 -6.97
N ARG A 24 -24.28 5.84 -7.55
CA ARG A 24 -25.45 6.38 -6.81
C ARG A 24 -26.47 5.32 -6.38
N ALA A 25 -26.59 4.24 -7.15
CA ALA A 25 -27.65 3.24 -6.99
C ALA A 25 -27.13 1.82 -6.75
N ARG A 26 -25.82 1.66 -6.45
CA ARG A 26 -25.17 0.35 -6.22
C ARG A 26 -24.07 0.49 -5.19
N THR A 27 -23.64 -0.64 -4.62
CA THR A 27 -22.50 -0.69 -3.70
C THR A 27 -21.23 -0.22 -4.42
N PRO A 28 -20.40 0.62 -3.76
CA PRO A 28 -19.14 1.08 -4.35
C PRO A 28 -18.18 -0.09 -4.60
N LEU A 29 -17.31 0.07 -5.60
CA LEU A 29 -16.26 -0.89 -5.91
C LEU A 29 -14.89 -0.28 -5.64
N PHE A 30 -14.05 -1.03 -4.95
CA PHE A 30 -12.63 -0.73 -4.81
C PHE A 30 -11.83 -1.83 -5.48
N THR A 31 -10.94 -1.46 -6.40
CA THR A 31 -10.19 -2.42 -7.22
C THR A 31 -8.70 -2.12 -7.17
N VAL A 32 -7.90 -3.17 -7.01
CA VAL A 32 -6.44 -3.15 -7.13
C VAL A 32 -6.04 -4.00 -8.32
N SER A 33 -5.24 -3.44 -9.22
CA SER A 33 -4.63 -4.16 -10.33
C SER A 33 -3.11 -4.20 -10.20
N ALA A 34 -2.51 -5.34 -10.51
CA ALA A 34 -1.06 -5.51 -10.59
C ALA A 34 -0.75 -6.58 -11.64
N GLY A 35 -0.09 -6.17 -12.73
CA GLY A 35 0.14 -7.03 -13.89
C GLY A 35 -1.17 -7.61 -14.45
N ARG A 36 -1.33 -8.93 -14.36
CA ARG A 36 -2.52 -9.66 -14.84
C ARG A 36 -3.52 -10.01 -13.74
N VAL A 37 -3.29 -9.54 -12.52
CA VAL A 37 -4.19 -9.82 -11.38
C VAL A 37 -5.03 -8.60 -11.07
N LEU A 38 -6.33 -8.85 -10.87
CA LEU A 38 -7.32 -7.88 -10.45
C LEU A 38 -7.97 -8.37 -9.16
N VAL A 39 -7.98 -7.53 -8.13
CA VAL A 39 -8.68 -7.78 -6.87
C VAL A 39 -9.74 -6.70 -6.71
N THR A 40 -11.01 -7.10 -6.65
CA THR A 40 -12.12 -6.19 -6.40
C THR A 40 -12.78 -6.54 -5.08
N LEU A 41 -12.91 -5.55 -4.20
CA LEU A 41 -13.68 -5.68 -2.97
C LEU A 41 -15.16 -5.42 -3.29
N THR A 42 -15.99 -6.43 -3.06
CA THR A 42 -17.44 -6.34 -3.22
C THR A 42 -18.11 -6.34 -1.86
N LEU A 43 -19.11 -5.50 -1.69
CA LEU A 43 -19.92 -5.43 -0.47
C LEU A 43 -21.35 -5.93 -0.76
N PRO A 44 -22.05 -6.48 0.25
CA PRO A 44 -23.43 -6.89 0.10
C PRO A 44 -24.33 -5.69 -0.25
N GLU A 45 -25.49 -5.95 -0.86
CA GLU A 45 -26.44 -4.89 -1.22
C GLU A 45 -26.95 -4.10 -0.01
N ARG A 46 -27.09 -4.78 1.14
CA ARG A 46 -27.48 -4.17 2.41
C ARG A 46 -26.27 -4.12 3.33
N LEU A 47 -25.76 -2.91 3.55
CA LEU A 47 -24.64 -2.68 4.46
C LEU A 47 -25.10 -2.70 5.92
N SER A 48 -24.28 -3.30 6.76
CA SER A 48 -24.37 -3.26 8.21
C SER A 48 -23.33 -2.28 8.78
N ALA A 49 -23.42 -2.00 10.09
CA ALA A 49 -22.38 -1.23 10.78
C ALA A 49 -20.99 -1.89 10.66
N GLY A 50 -20.92 -3.22 10.66
CA GLY A 50 -19.65 -3.95 10.51
C GLY A 50 -18.97 -3.69 9.16
N ASP A 51 -19.74 -3.56 8.08
CA ASP A 51 -19.21 -3.24 6.75
C ASP A 51 -18.64 -1.82 6.69
N VAL A 52 -19.28 -0.88 7.40
CA VAL A 52 -18.81 0.51 7.52
C VAL A 52 -17.50 0.56 8.31
N GLU A 53 -17.43 -0.15 9.43
CA GLU A 53 -16.20 -0.23 10.24
C GLU A 53 -15.06 -0.91 9.48
N PHE A 54 -15.35 -1.96 8.70
CA PHE A 54 -14.37 -2.56 7.79
C PHE A 54 -13.84 -1.54 6.78
N ALA A 55 -14.71 -0.77 6.12
CA ALA A 55 -14.31 0.21 5.12
C ALA A 55 -13.44 1.34 5.72
N ARG A 56 -13.77 1.79 6.94
CA ARG A 56 -12.96 2.77 7.69
C ARG A 56 -11.58 2.21 8.03
N GLY A 57 -11.54 1.02 8.61
CA GLY A 57 -10.28 0.35 8.94
C GLY A 57 -9.40 0.11 7.71
N LEU A 58 -9.98 -0.28 6.58
CA LEU A 58 -9.27 -0.42 5.31
C LEU A 58 -8.60 0.90 4.89
N ALA A 59 -9.34 2.01 4.94
CA ALA A 59 -8.81 3.33 4.57
C ALA A 59 -7.68 3.77 5.50
N GLU A 60 -7.83 3.57 6.81
CA GLU A 60 -6.81 3.90 7.81
C GLU A 60 -5.52 3.11 7.59
N GLN A 61 -5.62 1.79 7.39
CA GLN A 61 -4.46 0.94 7.14
C GLN A 61 -3.78 1.27 5.80
N ALA A 62 -4.56 1.56 4.74
CA ALA A 62 -4.02 1.97 3.46
C ALA A 62 -3.27 3.31 3.55
N ALA A 63 -3.80 4.28 4.31
CA ALA A 63 -3.13 5.55 4.56
C ALA A 63 -1.82 5.37 5.34
N ALA A 64 -1.83 4.55 6.40
CA ALA A 64 -0.62 4.23 7.17
C ALA A 64 0.45 3.54 6.31
N TYR A 65 0.04 2.60 5.46
CA TYR A 65 0.92 1.96 4.49
C TYR A 65 1.56 2.97 3.54
N ALA A 66 0.77 3.90 2.97
CA ALA A 66 1.28 4.92 2.08
C ALA A 66 2.35 5.80 2.74
N VAL A 67 2.10 6.27 3.97
CA VAL A 67 3.07 7.06 4.75
C VAL A 67 4.40 6.30 4.92
N GLU A 68 4.33 5.02 5.24
CA GLU A 68 5.52 4.19 5.44
C GLU A 68 6.29 3.94 4.14
N VAL A 69 5.60 3.69 3.02
CA VAL A 69 6.23 3.58 1.70
C VAL A 69 6.97 4.87 1.34
N GLU A 70 6.37 6.03 1.59
CA GLU A 70 7.04 7.31 1.36
C GLU A 70 8.26 7.50 2.27
N ARG A 71 8.17 7.12 3.55
CA ARG A 71 9.29 7.17 4.50
C ARG A 71 10.46 6.32 4.00
N LEU A 72 10.19 5.09 3.59
CA LEU A 72 11.19 4.17 3.04
C LEU A 72 11.82 4.72 1.76
N TYR A 73 10.99 5.21 0.83
CA TYR A 73 11.45 5.84 -0.40
C TYR A 73 12.39 7.02 -0.13
N ARG A 74 12.05 7.91 0.82
CA ARG A 74 12.91 9.04 1.20
C ARG A 74 14.22 8.58 1.85
N SER A 75 14.17 7.54 2.69
CA SER A 75 15.36 7.01 3.36
C SER A 75 16.37 6.39 2.38
N GLY A 76 15.89 5.72 1.33
CA GLY A 76 16.72 5.18 0.25
C GLY A 76 17.31 6.24 -0.69
N ARG A 77 16.78 7.47 -0.68
CA ARG A 77 17.26 8.60 -1.48
C ARG A 77 18.31 9.46 -0.78
N ARG A 78 18.71 9.15 0.45
CA ARG A 78 19.83 9.88 1.09
C ARG A 78 21.09 9.59 0.27
N PRO A 79 21.65 10.57 -0.46
CA PRO A 79 22.98 10.37 -1.05
C PRO A 79 23.91 10.12 0.13
N SER A 80 24.84 9.18 -0.02
CA SER A 80 25.98 9.08 0.88
C SER A 80 26.80 10.38 0.74
N SER A 81 26.34 11.47 1.36
CA SER A 81 27.02 12.74 1.34
C SER A 81 28.24 12.63 2.25
N GLY A 82 29.38 12.36 1.63
CA GLY A 82 30.66 12.83 2.12
C GLY A 82 31.44 11.87 3.01
N ARG A 83 31.93 10.77 2.42
CA ARG A 83 33.27 10.29 2.76
C ARG A 83 34.27 11.36 2.31
N ARG A 84 34.46 12.42 3.11
CA ARG A 84 35.59 13.34 2.90
C ARG A 84 36.83 12.64 3.42
N SER A 85 37.69 12.29 2.47
CA SER A 85 39.07 11.96 2.70
C SER A 85 39.75 13.03 3.56
N SER A 86 40.41 12.61 4.62
CA SER A 86 41.67 13.24 5.01
C SER A 86 42.62 12.15 5.44
N GLY A 87 43.12 11.41 4.45
CA GLY A 87 44.45 10.84 4.56
C GLY A 87 45.43 11.94 4.17
N LYS A 88 46.22 12.41 5.14
CA LYS A 88 47.54 12.96 4.84
C LYS A 88 48.47 12.42 5.92
N GLY A 89 49.19 11.35 5.57
CA GLY A 89 50.38 10.96 6.29
C GLY A 89 51.43 12.07 6.20
N ALA A 90 52.19 12.22 7.28
CA ALA A 90 53.53 12.78 7.23
C ALA A 90 54.39 11.91 8.14
N ALA A 91 55.41 11.32 7.54
CA ALA A 91 56.49 10.57 8.18
C ALA A 91 57.60 11.51 8.65
N ALA A 92 58.53 10.91 9.40
CA ALA A 92 59.83 11.39 9.91
C ALA A 92 59.79 12.09 11.28
#